data_AF-A0A8D2GVZ8-F1
#
_entry.id   AF-A0A8D2GVZ8-F1
#
_cell.length_a   1.000
_cell.length_b   1.000
_cell.length_c   1.000
_cell.angle_alpha   90.00
_cell.angle_beta   90.00
_cell.angle_gamma   90.00
#
_symmetry.space_group_name_H-M   'P 1'
#
loop_
_entity.id
_entity.type
_entity.pdbx_description
1 polymer ?
#
loop_
_entity_poly.entity_id
_entity_poly.type
_entity_poly.pdbx_seq_one_letter_code
_entity_poly.pdbx_strand_id
1 'polypeptide(L)' 'MLRLPPITQLLQAPLRCWAVPKAHISAKPARTPTSPMEQAVGISTMFVSFLVPAGWVLSHLESYKKSSVA' A
#
# COMPACT_ATOMS: atom_id res chain seq x y z
N MET A 1 -5.26 -29.59 -36.34
CA MET A 1 -5.75 -28.60 -35.35
C MET A 1 -4.57 -28.15 -34.49
N LEU A 2 -4.02 -26.96 -34.76
CA LEU A 2 -2.79 -26.47 -34.12
C LEU A 2 -3.09 -26.09 -32.66
N ARG A 3 -2.75 -26.96 -31.71
CA ARG A 3 -2.83 -26.66 -30.28
C ARG A 3 -1.65 -25.76 -29.91
N LEU A 4 -1.92 -24.46 -29.66
CA LEU A 4 -0.99 -23.50 -29.03
C LEU A 4 -1.39 -23.18 -27.57
N PRO A 5 -1.37 -24.15 -26.64
CA PRO A 5 -1.88 -23.95 -25.29
C PRO A 5 -0.97 -23.22 -24.28
N PRO A 6 0.39 -23.17 -24.34
CA PRO A 6 1.13 -22.65 -23.18
C PRO A 6 1.23 -21.12 -23.18
N ILE A 7 1.53 -20.52 -24.34
CA ILE A 7 1.78 -19.07 -24.46
C ILE A 7 0.49 -18.27 -24.27
N THR A 8 -0.63 -18.79 -24.77
CA THR A 8 -1.94 -18.16 -24.60
C THR A 8 -2.39 -18.19 -23.13
N GLN A 9 -2.06 -19.23 -22.37
CA GLN A 9 -2.39 -19.30 -20.94
C GLN A 9 -1.64 -18.27 -20.09
N LEU A 10 -0.37 -17.98 -20.41
CA LEU A 10 0.41 -16.95 -19.71
C LEU A 10 -0.19 -15.55 -19.94
N LEU A 11 -0.67 -15.27 -21.16
CA LEU A 11 -1.37 -14.03 -21.49
C LEU A 11 -2.76 -13.91 -20.83
N GLN A 12 -3.35 -15.02 -20.38
CA GLN A 12 -4.61 -15.02 -19.63
C GLN A 12 -4.43 -14.81 -18.12
N ALA A 13 -3.22 -14.99 -17.57
CA ALA A 13 -2.99 -14.81 -16.14
C ALA A 13 -3.32 -13.38 -15.65
N PRO A 14 -2.96 -12.29 -16.37
CA PRO A 14 -3.36 -10.94 -15.99
C PRO A 14 -4.88 -10.71 -16.07
N LEU A 15 -5.57 -11.36 -17.02
CA LEU A 15 -7.02 -11.28 -17.16
C LEU A 15 -7.75 -12.03 -16.04
N ARG A 16 -7.14 -13.06 -15.45
CA ARG A 16 -7.66 -13.79 -14.27
C ARG A 16 -7.47 -13.05 -12.95
N CYS A 17 -6.64 -12.01 -12.92
CA CYS A 17 -6.47 -11.15 -11.74
C CYS A 17 -7.68 -10.22 -11.49
N TRP A 18 -8.74 -10.29 -12.31
CA TRP A 18 -10.07 -9.93 -11.86
C TRP A 18 -10.52 -10.92 -10.79
N ALA A 19 -10.13 -10.63 -9.56
CA ALA A 19 -10.66 -11.27 -8.37
C ALA A 19 -12.18 -10.97 -8.29
N VAL A 20 -12.97 -11.76 -9.00
CA VAL A 20 -14.42 -11.80 -8.78
C VAL A 20 -14.63 -12.27 -7.34
N PRO A 21 -15.44 -11.57 -6.53
CA PRO A 21 -15.71 -11.98 -5.16
C PRO A 21 -16.12 -13.45 -5.10
N LYS A 22 -15.29 -14.29 -4.44
CA LYS A 22 -15.58 -15.72 -4.23
C LYS A 22 -16.77 -15.96 -3.30
N ALA A 23 -17.10 -14.96 -2.48
CA ALA A 23 -18.35 -14.87 -1.73
C ALA A 23 -19.31 -13.96 -2.51
N HIS A 24 -20.62 -14.19 -2.44
CA HIS A 24 -21.69 -13.34 -3.02
C HIS A 24 -21.79 -11.95 -2.33
N ILE A 25 -20.66 -11.33 -2.04
CA ILE A 25 -20.55 -10.02 -1.42
C ILE A 25 -20.36 -9.03 -2.56
N SER A 26 -21.44 -8.29 -2.84
CA SER A 26 -21.42 -7.14 -3.74
C SER A 26 -21.50 -5.86 -2.92
N ALA A 27 -20.75 -4.84 -3.33
CA ALA A 27 -20.81 -3.51 -2.75
C ALA A 27 -21.39 -2.53 -3.78
N LYS A 28 -22.14 -1.54 -3.28
CA LYS A 28 -22.50 -0.38 -4.10
C LYS A 28 -21.22 0.41 -4.44
N PRO A 29 -21.18 1.16 -5.56
CA PRO A 29 -20.08 2.08 -5.84
C PRO A 29 -19.82 3.02 -4.66
N ALA A 30 -18.57 3.45 -4.50
CA ALA A 30 -18.19 4.37 -3.45
C ALA A 30 -19.02 5.66 -3.55
N ARG A 31 -19.68 6.04 -2.44
CA ARG A 31 -20.47 7.29 -2.38
C ARG A 31 -19.60 8.53 -2.60
N THR A 32 -18.36 8.45 -2.14
CA THR A 32 -17.31 9.47 -2.31
C THR A 32 -16.04 8.75 -2.75
N PRO A 33 -15.83 8.53 -4.06
CA PRO A 33 -14.68 7.79 -4.54
C PRO A 33 -13.39 8.55 -4.20
N THR A 34 -12.47 7.88 -3.50
CA THR A 34 -11.16 8.44 -3.19
C THR A 34 -10.23 8.23 -4.40
N SER A 35 -9.87 9.33 -5.05
CA SER A 35 -8.97 9.34 -6.20
C SER A 35 -7.57 8.81 -5.83
N PRO A 36 -6.77 8.33 -6.80
CA PRO A 36 -5.40 7.89 -6.54
C PRO A 36 -4.53 8.96 -5.86
N MET A 37 -4.76 10.24 -6.18
CA MET A 37 -4.06 11.35 -5.55
C MET A 37 -4.42 11.49 -4.07
N GLU A 38 -5.71 11.44 -3.73
CA GLU A 38 -6.15 11.49 -2.32
C GLU A 38 -5.66 10.29 -1.53
N GLN A 39 -5.63 9.09 -2.13
CA GLN A 39 -5.06 7.89 -1.50
C GLN A 39 -3.56 8.07 -1.25
N ALA A 40 -2.81 8.57 -2.23
CA ALA A 40 -1.38 8.82 -2.09
C ALA A 40 -1.07 9.82 -0.97
N VAL A 41 -1.87 10.89 -0.87
CA VAL A 41 -1.78 11.85 0.23
C VAL A 41 -2.07 11.16 1.57
N GLY A 42 -3.18 10.44 1.69
CA GLY A 42 -3.55 9.75 2.94
C GLY A 42 -2.48 8.77 3.43
N ILE A 43 -1.93 7.95 2.53
CA ILE A 43 -0.86 6.99 2.85
C ILE A 43 0.41 7.73 3.26
N SER A 44 0.81 8.77 2.51
CA SER A 44 2.02 9.54 2.82
C SER A 44 1.90 10.23 4.18
N THR A 45 0.75 10.86 4.46
CA THR A 45 0.47 11.49 5.75
C THR A 45 0.54 10.49 6.89
N MET A 46 -0.05 9.30 6.71
CA MET A 46 0.03 8.23 7.72
C MET A 46 1.48 7.83 8.01
N PHE A 47 2.31 7.64 7.00
CA PHE A 47 3.72 7.28 7.21
C PHE A 47 4.48 8.40 7.93
N VAL A 48 4.33 9.64 7.44
CA VAL A 48 5.00 10.82 8.01
C VAL A 48 4.60 11.03 9.47
N SER A 49 3.34 10.85 9.83
CA SER A 49 2.85 11.08 11.20
C SER A 49 3.50 10.16 12.24
N PHE A 50 3.91 8.95 11.85
CA PHE A 50 4.61 8.02 12.74
C PHE A 50 6.13 8.16 12.64
N LEU A 51 6.65 8.21 11.41
CA LEU A 51 8.09 8.13 11.18
C LEU A 51 8.83 9.42 11.54
N VAL A 52 8.20 10.59 11.40
CA VAL A 52 8.88 11.86 11.72
C VAL A 52 9.14 12.02 13.21
N PRO A 53 8.15 11.87 14.12
CA PRO A 53 8.43 11.94 15.56
C PRO A 53 9.43 10.89 16.02
N ALA A 54 9.28 9.64 15.55
CA ALA A 54 10.20 8.56 15.88
C ALA A 54 11.62 8.84 15.38
N GLY A 55 11.76 9.30 14.13
CA GLY A 55 13.04 9.67 13.54
C GLY A 55 13.70 10.85 14.24
N TRP A 56 12.92 11.82 14.73
CA TRP A 56 13.44 12.92 15.53
C TRP A 56 14.00 12.45 16.87
N VAL A 57 13.27 11.61 17.62
CA VAL A 57 13.77 11.05 18.88
C VAL A 57 15.04 10.24 18.63
N LEU A 58 15.03 9.38 17.60
CA LEU A 58 16.15 8.49 17.31
C LEU A 58 17.41 9.25 16.88
N SER A 59 17.26 10.35 16.13
CA SER A 59 18.41 11.17 15.70
C SER A 59 19.07 11.95 16.84
N HIS A 60 18.38 12.14 17.96
CA HIS A 60 18.87 12.89 19.11
C HIS A 60 19.35 12.02 20.29
N LEU A 61 19.39 10.70 20.14
CA LEU A 61 19.79 9.79 21.23
C LEU A 61 21.17 10.13 21.82
N GLU A 62 22.13 10.53 21.00
CA GLU A 62 23.47 10.90 21.49
C GLU A 62 23.44 12.19 22.32
N SER A 63 22.64 13.17 21.92
CA SER A 63 22.43 14.40 22.67
C SER A 63 21.75 14.13 24.01
N TYR A 64 20.74 13.25 24.03
CA TYR A 64 20.08 12.83 25.27
C TYR A 64 21.04 12.10 26.21
N LYS A 65 21.90 11.23 25.67
CA LYS A 65 22.92 10.52 26.46
C LYS A 65 23.93 11.50 27.08
N LYS A 66 24.45 12.45 26.31
CA LYS A 66 25.39 13.46 26.81
C LYS A 66 24.76 14.34 27.89
N SER A 67 23.52 14.75 27.69
CA SER A 67 22.76 15.52 28.68
C SER A 67 22.49 14.75 29.98
N SER A 68 22.49 13.42 29.94
CA SER A 68 22.24 12.58 31.12
C SER A 68 23.49 12.31 31.96
N VAL A 69 24.68 12.57 31.43
CA VAL A 69 25.96 12.27 32.08
C VAL A 69 26.61 13.54 32.67
N ALA A 70 26.19 14.72 32.21
CA ALA A 70 26.55 16.03 32.76
C ALA A 70 25.68 16.37 33.97
#